data_AF-A0A0U9H4R1-F1
#
_entry.id   AF-A0A0U9H4R1-F1
#
_cell.length_a   1.000
_cell.length_b   1.000
_cell.length_c   1.000
_cell.angle_alpha   90.00
_cell.angle_beta   90.00
_cell.angle_gamma   90.00
#
_symmetry.space_group_name_H-M   'P 1'
#
loop_
_entity.id
_entity.type
_entity.pdbx_description
1 polymer ?
#
loop_
_entity_poly.entity_id
_entity_poly.type
_entity_poly.pdbx_seq_one_letter_code
_entity_poly.pdbx_strand_id
1 'polypeptide(L)'
;MIVPISQTGQIVGNNWGDYVKKGWVSWWIANGIWIALFAIGTFIVWTREVDGAGVTQTPELKLVAFIVLLIAFIIPLTIQIIWMIINLKKDRPS
;
A
#
# COMPACT_ATOMS: atom_id res chain seq x y z
N MET A 1 -30.14 -2.88 -45.81
CA MET A 1 -30.05 -2.53 -44.38
C MET A 1 -28.57 -2.30 -44.08
N ILE A 2 -28.14 -1.05 -43.96
CA ILE A 2 -26.72 -0.69 -43.75
C ILE A 2 -26.56 -0.30 -42.28
N VAL A 3 -25.65 -0.98 -41.58
CA VAL A 3 -25.33 -0.67 -40.18
C VAL A 3 -24.51 0.64 -40.15
N PRO A 4 -24.89 1.65 -39.35
CA PRO A 4 -24.16 2.92 -39.30
C PRO A 4 -22.76 2.76 -38.67
N ILE A 5 -21.74 3.25 -39.37
CA ILE A 5 -20.29 3.22 -39.04
C ILE A 5 -19.94 4.13 -37.83
N SER A 6 -20.91 4.76 -37.18
CA SER A 6 -20.68 5.65 -36.03
C SER A 6 -20.43 4.91 -34.71
N GLN A 7 -20.73 3.61 -34.63
CA GLN A 7 -20.53 2.84 -33.40
C GLN A 7 -19.09 2.32 -33.27
N THR A 8 -18.36 2.10 -34.36
CA THR A 8 -16.98 1.58 -34.33
C THR A 8 -15.95 2.52 -33.70
N GLY A 9 -16.24 3.82 -33.58
CA GLY A 9 -15.35 4.81 -32.96
C GLY A 9 -15.48 4.94 -31.43
N GLN A 10 -16.57 4.45 -30.82
CA GLN A 10 -16.79 4.53 -29.37
C GLN A 10 -16.44 3.25 -28.60
N ILE A 11 -16.42 2.09 -29.28
CA ILE A 11 -16.03 0.80 -28.66
C ILE A 11 -14.53 0.66 -28.42
N VAL A 12 -13.71 1.60 -28.91
CA VAL A 12 -12.27 1.67 -28.65
C VAL A 12 -11.98 2.83 -27.70
N GLY A 13 -12.79 2.95 -26.64
CA GLY A 13 -12.46 3.79 -25.49
C GLY A 13 -11.09 3.37 -24.94
N ASN A 14 -10.25 4.33 -24.62
CA ASN A 14 -8.90 4.13 -24.09
C ASN A 14 -8.94 3.60 -22.65
N ASN A 15 -9.38 2.35 -22.47
CA ASN A 15 -9.46 1.62 -21.20
C ASN A 15 -8.11 1.66 -20.43
N TRP A 16 -7.01 1.83 -21.17
CA TRP A 16 -5.66 2.12 -20.67
C TRP A 16 -5.60 3.21 -19.59
N GLY A 17 -6.29 4.33 -19.79
CA GLY A 17 -6.29 5.43 -18.82
C GLY A 17 -6.94 5.04 -17.49
N ASP A 18 -7.93 4.15 -17.53
CA ASP A 18 -8.68 3.72 -16.35
C ASP A 18 -7.88 2.71 -15.50
N TYR A 19 -7.12 1.81 -16.13
CA TYR A 19 -6.23 0.89 -15.41
C TYR A 19 -5.11 1.61 -14.66
N VAL A 20 -4.46 2.57 -15.31
CA VAL A 20 -3.38 3.37 -14.70
C VAL A 20 -3.93 4.22 -13.55
N LYS A 21 -5.08 4.89 -13.74
CA LYS A 21 -5.75 5.65 -12.67
C LYS A 21 -6.14 4.75 -11.49
N LYS A 22 -6.68 3.57 -11.75
CA LYS A 22 -7.07 2.62 -10.70
C LYS A 22 -5.87 2.08 -9.92
N GLY A 23 -4.76 1.76 -10.60
CA GLY A 23 -3.50 1.34 -9.97
C GLY A 23 -2.83 2.43 -9.14
N TRP A 24 -2.92 3.68 -9.59
CA TRP A 24 -2.41 4.83 -8.84
C TRP A 24 -3.24 5.12 -7.58
N VAL A 25 -4.57 5.06 -7.67
CA VAL A 25 -5.46 5.24 -6.52
C VAL A 25 -5.30 4.10 -5.51
N SER A 26 -5.21 2.85 -5.96
CA SER A 26 -4.97 1.72 -5.05
C SER A 26 -3.63 1.82 -4.33
N TRP A 27 -2.61 2.38 -4.98
CA TRP A 27 -1.31 2.63 -4.36
C TRP A 27 -1.41 3.61 -3.19
N TRP A 28 -2.13 4.73 -3.35
CA TRP A 28 -2.33 5.69 -2.25
C TRP A 28 -3.16 5.12 -1.11
N ILE A 29 -4.20 4.34 -1.42
CA ILE A 29 -5.02 3.66 -0.39
C ILE A 29 -4.15 2.70 0.43
N ALA A 30 -3.34 1.86 -0.23
CA ALA A 30 -2.45 0.93 0.46
C ALA A 30 -1.44 1.66 1.35
N ASN A 31 -0.83 2.76 0.88
CA ASN A 31 0.03 3.60 1.73
C ASN A 31 -0.71 4.16 2.95
N GLY A 32 -1.93 4.66 2.76
CA GLY A 32 -2.77 5.15 3.86
C GLY A 32 -3.03 4.09 4.93
N ILE A 33 -3.32 2.85 4.51
CA ILE A 33 -3.50 1.72 5.43
C ILE A 33 -2.22 1.43 6.21
N TRP A 34 -1.07 1.36 5.56
CA TRP A 34 0.19 1.09 6.26
C TRP A 34 0.57 2.21 7.23
N ILE A 35 0.40 3.47 6.85
CA ILE A 35 0.65 4.61 7.74
C ILE A 35 -0.28 4.53 8.97
N ALA A 36 -1.56 4.25 8.77
CA ALA A 36 -2.53 4.12 9.86
C ALA A 36 -2.16 2.95 10.80
N LEU A 37 -1.84 1.77 10.26
CA LEU A 37 -1.43 0.62 11.08
C LEU A 37 -0.13 0.89 11.84
N PHE A 38 0.84 1.58 11.22
CA PHE A 38 2.09 1.94 11.88
C PHE A 38 1.84 2.94 13.03
N ALA A 39 1.00 3.95 12.81
CA ALA A 39 0.62 4.92 13.84
C ALA A 39 -0.10 4.24 15.01
N ILE A 40 -1.05 3.33 14.73
CA ILE A 40 -1.74 2.55 15.77
C ILE A 40 -0.75 1.68 16.53
N GLY A 41 0.14 0.95 15.83
CA GLY A 41 1.16 0.13 16.47
C GLY A 41 2.09 0.96 17.37
N THR A 42 2.46 2.16 16.91
CA THR A 42 3.28 3.09 17.69
C THR A 42 2.55 3.53 18.96
N PHE A 43 1.28 3.89 18.85
CA PHE A 43 0.46 4.29 19.99
C PHE A 43 0.31 3.15 21.02
N ILE A 44 0.13 1.91 20.57
CA ILE A 44 0.04 0.73 21.45
C ILE A 44 1.35 0.51 22.21
N VAL A 45 2.50 0.57 21.52
CA VAL A 45 3.83 0.43 22.16
C VAL A 45 4.08 1.57 23.14
N TRP A 46 3.62 2.79 22.82
CA TRP A 46 3.83 3.96 23.67
C TRP A 46 3.01 3.90 24.97
N THR A 47 1.75 3.48 24.88
CA THR A 47 0.79 3.53 26.01
C THR A 47 0.83 2.33 26.93
N ARG A 48 1.39 1.19 26.50
CA ARG A 48 1.50 0.01 27.35
C ARG A 48 2.54 0.17 28.46
N GLU A 49 2.25 -0.43 29.61
CA GLU A 49 3.14 -0.51 30.78
C GLU A 49 3.94 -1.80 30.82
N VAL A 50 3.41 -2.87 30.23
CA VAL A 50 3.99 -4.22 30.22
C VAL A 50 4.03 -4.74 28.79
N ASP A 51 5.09 -5.46 28.43
CA ASP A 51 5.24 -6.07 27.11
C ASP A 51 4.57 -7.45 27.02
N GLY A 52 4.70 -8.09 25.84
CA GLY A 52 4.11 -9.40 25.58
C GLY A 52 4.75 -10.55 26.36
N ALA A 53 5.87 -10.32 27.04
CA ALA A 53 6.55 -11.28 27.91
C ALA A 53 6.24 -11.04 29.40
N GLY A 54 5.40 -10.05 29.73
CA GLY A 54 5.11 -9.69 31.12
C GLY A 54 6.16 -8.78 31.76
N VAL A 55 7.08 -8.21 30.97
CA VAL A 55 8.14 -7.33 31.47
C VAL A 55 7.69 -5.88 31.40
N THR A 56 7.89 -5.13 32.48
CA THR A 56 7.60 -3.69 32.52
C THR A 56 8.44 -2.95 31.48
N GLN A 57 7.77 -2.15 30.65
CA GLN A 57 8.39 -1.40 29.57
C GLN A 57 9.09 -0.15 30.12
N THR A 58 10.42 -0.20 30.19
CA THR A 58 11.25 1.00 30.37
C THR A 58 11.29 1.83 29.08
N PRO A 59 11.68 3.12 29.13
CA PRO A 59 11.84 3.94 27.93
C PRO A 59 12.78 3.31 26.89
N GLU A 60 13.86 2.67 27.33
CA GLU A 60 14.82 1.97 26.48
C GLU A 60 14.17 0.77 25.77
N LEU A 61 13.39 -0.04 26.50
CA LEU A 61 12.66 -1.18 25.93
C LEU A 61 11.55 -0.74 24.97
N LYS A 62 10.95 0.45 25.16
CA LYS A 62 10.01 1.05 24.20
C LYS A 62 10.71 1.42 22.89
N LEU A 63 11.90 1.99 22.94
CA LEU A 63 12.68 2.30 21.74
C LEU A 63 13.06 1.03 20.97
N VAL A 64 13.47 -0.04 21.67
CA VAL A 64 13.72 -1.34 21.04
C VAL A 64 12.44 -1.88 20.38
N ALA A 65 11.29 -1.79 21.06
CA ALA A 65 10.02 -2.19 20.48
C ALA A 65 9.63 -1.37 19.24
N PHE A 66 9.94 -0.07 19.20
CA PHE A 66 9.76 0.75 17.99
C PHE A 66 10.66 0.34 16.84
N ILE A 67 11.92 -0.02 17.12
CA ILE A 67 12.83 -0.55 16.08
C ILE A 67 12.27 -1.86 15.50
N VAL A 68 11.80 -2.76 16.36
CA VAL A 68 11.16 -4.01 15.93
C VAL A 68 9.90 -3.73 15.09
N LEU A 69 9.05 -2.79 15.53
CA LEU A 69 7.88 -2.36 14.77
C LEU A 69 8.26 -1.79 13.39
N LEU A 70 9.30 -0.96 13.33
CA LEU A 70 9.81 -0.39 12.09
C LEU A 70 10.29 -1.49 11.13
N ILE A 71 11.10 -2.44 11.62
CA ILE A 71 11.61 -3.56 10.82
C ILE A 71 10.45 -4.41 10.28
N ALA A 72 9.45 -4.70 11.12
CA ALA A 72 8.27 -5.46 10.69
C ALA A 72 7.54 -4.77 9.53
N PHE A 73 7.50 -3.43 9.50
CA PHE A 73 6.88 -2.65 8.43
C PHE A 73 7.72 -2.54 7.15
N ILE A 74 9.02 -2.86 7.18
CA ILE A 74 9.84 -2.92 5.95
C ILE A 74 9.35 -4.02 5.00
N ILE A 75 8.87 -5.14 5.54
CA ILE A 75 8.38 -6.29 4.75
C ILE A 75 7.21 -5.88 3.83
N PRO A 76 6.07 -5.37 4.36
CA PRO A 76 4.97 -4.98 3.49
C PRO A 76 5.32 -3.82 2.56
N LEU A 77 6.13 -2.85 2.99
CA LEU A 77 6.59 -1.76 2.12
C LEU A 77 7.38 -2.31 0.92
N THR A 78 8.24 -3.31 1.15
CA THR A 78 9.03 -3.95 0.09
C THR A 78 8.12 -4.67 -0.91
N ILE A 79 7.16 -5.45 -0.41
CA ILE A 79 6.17 -6.15 -1.26
C ILE A 79 5.39 -5.14 -2.11
N GLN A 80 4.98 -4.02 -1.52
CA GLN A 80 4.22 -2.97 -2.20
C GLN A 80 5.05 -2.26 -3.28
N ILE A 81 6.33 -1.99 -3.04
CA ILE A 81 7.24 -1.42 -4.05
C ILE A 81 7.39 -2.38 -5.24
N ILE A 82 7.61 -3.66 -4.98
CA ILE A 82 7.73 -4.69 -6.04
C ILE A 82 6.44 -4.75 -6.86
N TRP A 83 5.28 -4.77 -6.18
CA TRP A 83 3.97 -4.74 -6.83
C TRP A 83 3.83 -3.53 -7.76
N MET A 84 4.20 -2.33 -7.30
CA MET A 84 4.12 -1.12 -8.11
C MET A 84 4.97 -1.22 -9.37
N ILE A 85 6.20 -1.73 -9.26
CA ILE A 85 7.10 -1.90 -10.41
C ILE A 85 6.50 -2.87 -11.44
N ILE A 86 5.92 -3.98 -10.98
CA ILE A 86 5.27 -4.96 -11.88
C ILE A 86 4.07 -4.34 -12.59
N ASN A 87 3.21 -3.63 -11.86
CA ASN A 87 2.02 -3.01 -12.43
C ASN A 87 2.40 -1.93 -13.45
N LEU A 88 3.37 -1.07 -13.14
CA LEU A 88 3.86 -0.04 -14.07
C LEU A 88 4.52 -0.63 -15.32
N LYS A 89 5.18 -1.80 -15.23
CA LYS A 89 5.80 -2.47 -16.38
C LYS A 89 4.79 -3.12 -17.32
N LYS A 90 3.72 -3.70 -16.77
CA LYS A 90 2.62 -4.27 -17.56
C LYS A 90 1.91 -3.22 -18.42
N ASP A 91 2.02 -1.95 -18.03
CA ASP A 91 1.37 -0.84 -18.70
C ASP A 91 2.22 -0.20 -19.83
N ARG A 92 3.36 -0.80 -20.23
CA ARG A 92 4.08 -0.38 -21.45
C ARG A 92 3.58 -1.21 -22.65
N PRO A 93 2.97 -0.61 -23.68
CA PRO A 93 2.74 -1.32 -24.93
C PRO A 93 4.09 -1.70 -25.54
N SER A 94 4.33 -3.01 -25.73
CA SER A 94 5.44 -3.57 -26.52
C SER A 94 5.22 -3.34 -28.01
#